data_AF-I7B148-F1
#
_entry.id   AF-I7B148-F1
#
_cell.length_a   1.000
_cell.length_b   1.000
_cell.length_c   1.000
_cell.angle_alpha   90.00
_cell.angle_beta   90.00
_cell.angle_gamma   90.00
#
_symmetry.space_group_name_H-M   'P 1'
#
loop_
_entity.id
_entity.type
_entity.pdbx_description
1 polymer ?
#
loop_
_entity_poly.entity_id
_entity_poly.type
_entity_poly.pdbx_seq_one_letter_code
_entity_poly.pdbx_strand_id
1 'polypeptide(L)'
;MNVQTTLEQSVPQRLVHVRQAMAAAGIDALLVPSADPHLSEYLPGYWQGRQWLSGFQGSVGTLVVTPGFAGLWVDSRYWEQAAQELEGSGIELMKLLPGKPGALEWLGENVEPNGRVAVDGAVMALASARQLAERLKARGAQLVTDMDLLGQVWDGRPALPGNPVYQHLPPHATVSRAEKLAQLRQGILAKGADWHFIATLDDIAWLFNLRGSDVSYNPVFLAFALINQQQAILFVGQDKVDAHLRHVLEVDGIEVRDYSEAGKALGTVPTGARLLVDPARVTCGLLDNLAAEVVLVEGLNPTTLSKSCKGDDDLVHIRQVMEQDGAALCEFFAWFEANLGREVITELTVDEQLSAARARRPDFVSLSFSTIAAFNGNGAMPHYRATEQSHALIEGNGLLLIDSGGQYLGGTTDITRMVPVGNPSQAQKQDCTRVLKGMIALSRATFPRGVLSPLLDAIARAPIWADQVDYGHGTGHGVGYFMNVHEGPQVIAYQAAPAPQTAMQAGMISSIEPGTYRPGQWGVRIENLVVNREAGRSAFGDFLQFETLTLCPIDTRCLLPELLTKEEVEWLNGYHARVRERLAPLLQGDALAWLEVRTAPL
;
A
#
# COMPACT_ATOMS: atom_id res chain seq x y z
N MET A 1 -7.52 -7.33 -15.26
CA MET A 1 -7.39 -6.10 -16.08
C MET A 1 -8.79 -5.52 -16.28
N ASN A 2 -9.12 -4.42 -15.60
CA ASN A 2 -10.33 -3.67 -15.93
C ASN A 2 -10.08 -2.96 -17.26
N VAL A 3 -10.82 -3.37 -18.29
CA VAL A 3 -10.79 -2.78 -19.62
C VAL A 3 -11.23 -1.32 -19.48
N GLN A 4 -10.30 -0.39 -19.61
CA GLN A 4 -10.62 1.02 -19.77
C GLN A 4 -11.40 1.15 -21.09
N THR A 5 -12.70 1.43 -20.98
CA THR A 5 -13.46 2.06 -22.04
C THR A 5 -12.67 3.26 -22.53
N THR A 6 -12.35 3.30 -23.82
CA THR A 6 -11.74 4.44 -24.50
C THR A 6 -12.44 5.72 -24.06
N LEU A 7 -11.73 6.58 -23.33
CA LEU A 7 -12.27 7.84 -22.83
C LEU A 7 -12.51 8.76 -24.04
N GLU A 8 -13.75 8.84 -24.51
CA GLU A 8 -14.11 9.63 -25.70
C GLU A 8 -13.94 11.15 -25.50
N GLN A 9 -13.87 11.62 -24.25
CA GLN A 9 -13.74 13.03 -23.88
C GLN A 9 -12.34 13.36 -23.35
N SER A 10 -11.77 14.47 -23.83
CA SER A 10 -10.50 15.02 -23.32
C SER A 10 -10.62 15.57 -21.90
N VAL A 11 -9.51 15.69 -21.17
CA VAL A 11 -9.48 16.31 -19.82
C VAL A 11 -10.12 17.71 -19.81
N PRO A 12 -9.82 18.64 -20.74
CA PRO A 12 -10.45 19.96 -20.73
C PRO A 12 -11.98 19.91 -20.90
N GLN A 13 -12.51 19.00 -21.72
CA GLN A 13 -13.96 18.84 -21.89
C GLN A 13 -14.63 18.35 -20.61
N ARG A 14 -14.02 17.39 -19.91
CA ARG A 14 -14.52 16.89 -18.62
C ARG A 14 -14.53 17.98 -17.55
N LEU A 15 -13.49 18.81 -17.49
CA LEU A 15 -13.46 19.97 -16.59
C LEU A 15 -14.59 20.97 -16.87
N VAL A 16 -14.93 21.20 -18.15
CA VAL A 16 -16.06 22.08 -18.52
C VAL A 16 -17.39 21.49 -18.01
N HIS A 17 -17.65 20.21 -18.25
CA HIS A 17 -18.88 19.56 -17.79
C HIS A 17 -19.00 19.55 -16.26
N VAL A 18 -17.91 19.23 -15.55
CA VAL A 18 -17.86 19.30 -14.08
C VAL A 18 -18.16 20.70 -13.57
N ARG A 19 -17.56 21.75 -14.17
CA ARG A 19 -17.84 23.14 -13.78
C ARG A 19 -19.29 23.55 -14.05
N GLN A 20 -19.91 23.05 -15.10
CA GLN A 20 -21.34 23.27 -15.36
C GLN A 20 -22.22 22.61 -14.30
N ALA A 21 -21.92 21.37 -13.91
CA ALA A 21 -22.61 20.68 -12.83
C ALA A 21 -22.43 21.38 -11.47
N MET A 22 -21.20 21.84 -11.18
CA MET A 22 -20.91 22.66 -10.00
C MET A 22 -21.75 23.95 -9.98
N ALA A 23 -21.79 24.69 -11.09
CA ALA A 23 -22.56 25.92 -11.20
C ALA A 23 -24.07 25.69 -11.03
N ALA A 24 -24.61 24.60 -11.61
CA ALA A 24 -26.01 24.22 -11.47
C ALA A 24 -26.38 23.86 -10.01
N ALA A 25 -25.42 23.29 -9.26
CA ALA A 25 -25.58 22.92 -7.86
C ALA A 25 -25.20 24.04 -6.86
N GLY A 26 -24.73 25.20 -7.34
CA GLY A 26 -24.24 26.28 -6.47
C GLY A 26 -23.00 25.89 -5.66
N ILE A 27 -22.05 25.17 -6.27
CA ILE A 27 -20.81 24.72 -5.65
C ILE A 27 -19.63 25.54 -6.18
N ASP A 28 -18.83 26.10 -5.27
CA ASP A 28 -17.69 26.98 -5.58
C ASP A 28 -16.37 26.22 -5.70
N ALA A 29 -16.26 25.06 -5.05
CA ALA A 29 -15.11 24.18 -5.20
C ALA A 29 -15.53 22.72 -5.07
N LEU A 30 -14.92 21.85 -5.87
CA LEU A 30 -15.06 20.41 -5.82
C LEU A 30 -13.72 19.79 -5.42
N LEU A 31 -13.73 19.00 -4.35
CA LEU A 31 -12.61 18.17 -3.91
C LEU A 31 -12.84 16.74 -4.41
N VAL A 32 -11.85 16.19 -5.13
CA VAL A 32 -11.87 14.82 -5.64
C VAL A 32 -10.64 14.08 -5.10
N PRO A 33 -10.77 13.34 -3.98
CA PRO A 33 -9.68 12.54 -3.44
C PRO A 33 -9.43 11.26 -4.26
N SER A 34 -8.24 10.67 -4.11
CA SER A 34 -8.02 9.24 -4.39
C SER A 34 -8.57 8.41 -3.22
N ALA A 35 -9.87 8.13 -3.21
CA ALA A 35 -10.51 7.34 -2.15
C ALA A 35 -11.77 6.62 -2.64
N ASP A 36 -12.10 5.52 -1.97
CA ASP A 36 -13.38 4.82 -2.02
C ASP A 36 -14.02 4.83 -0.60
N PRO A 37 -15.22 4.24 -0.40
CA PRO A 37 -15.87 4.16 0.92
C PRO A 37 -15.10 3.35 1.98
N HIS A 38 -14.04 2.69 1.57
CA HIS A 38 -13.19 1.85 2.39
C HIS A 38 -11.81 2.46 2.64
N LEU A 39 -11.54 3.63 2.04
CA LEU A 39 -10.28 4.36 2.06
C LEU A 39 -9.10 3.47 1.63
N SER A 40 -9.34 2.69 0.57
CA SER A 40 -8.38 1.79 -0.06
C SER A 40 -7.25 2.56 -0.75
N GLU A 41 -6.07 1.96 -0.83
CA GLU A 41 -4.94 2.51 -1.58
C GLU A 41 -5.12 2.37 -3.09
N TYR A 42 -5.47 1.16 -3.55
CA TYR A 42 -5.86 0.89 -4.92
C TYR A 42 -7.38 0.91 -5.01
N LEU A 43 -7.91 1.56 -6.05
CA LEU A 43 -9.35 1.79 -6.17
C LEU A 43 -9.96 0.93 -7.29
N PRO A 44 -11.13 0.31 -7.05
CA PRO A 44 -11.99 -0.16 -8.13
C PRO A 44 -12.36 0.97 -9.08
N GLY A 45 -12.62 0.65 -10.35
CA GLY A 45 -12.85 1.64 -11.41
C GLY A 45 -13.94 2.67 -11.09
N TYR A 46 -15.00 2.27 -10.38
CA TYR A 46 -16.10 3.14 -9.96
C TYR A 46 -15.63 4.37 -9.17
N TRP A 47 -14.57 4.27 -8.37
CA TRP A 47 -14.07 5.37 -7.52
C TRP A 47 -12.82 6.07 -8.06
N GLN A 48 -12.39 5.76 -9.29
CA GLN A 48 -11.25 6.40 -9.92
C GLN A 48 -11.56 7.81 -10.48
N GLY A 49 -12.38 8.59 -9.76
CA GLY A 49 -12.88 9.91 -10.18
C GLY A 49 -11.77 10.92 -10.44
N ARG A 50 -10.72 10.92 -9.61
CA ARG A 50 -9.53 11.76 -9.81
C ARG A 50 -8.80 11.40 -11.11
N GLN A 51 -8.56 10.11 -11.34
CA GLN A 51 -7.91 9.64 -12.57
C GLN A 51 -8.75 9.94 -13.80
N TRP A 52 -10.06 9.70 -13.74
CA TRP A 52 -10.97 10.09 -14.81
C TRP A 52 -10.90 11.60 -15.05
N LEU A 53 -11.12 12.44 -14.04
CA LEU A 53 -11.24 13.88 -14.27
C LEU A 53 -9.92 14.53 -14.68
N SER A 54 -8.77 14.09 -14.14
CA SER A 54 -7.48 14.72 -14.41
C SER A 54 -6.63 14.04 -15.49
N GLY A 55 -6.89 12.77 -15.81
CA GLY A 55 -5.98 11.96 -16.63
C GLY A 55 -4.76 11.41 -15.89
N PHE A 56 -4.47 11.89 -14.67
CA PHE A 56 -3.34 11.43 -13.87
C PHE A 56 -3.56 10.01 -13.33
N GLN A 57 -2.60 9.10 -13.54
CA GLN A 57 -2.71 7.67 -13.28
C GLN A 57 -1.98 7.18 -12.02
N GLY A 58 -1.22 8.03 -11.31
CA GLY A 58 -0.53 7.61 -10.08
C GLY A 58 -1.49 7.17 -8.97
N SER A 59 -1.07 6.34 -8.01
CA SER A 59 -2.02 5.72 -7.06
C SER A 59 -2.68 6.73 -6.10
N VAL A 60 -1.95 7.77 -5.70
CA VAL A 60 -2.43 8.79 -4.76
C VAL A 60 -2.34 10.19 -5.34
N GLY A 61 -3.32 11.03 -5.00
CA GLY A 61 -3.34 12.45 -5.28
C GLY A 61 -4.69 13.04 -4.91
N THR A 62 -4.74 14.36 -4.74
CA THR A 62 -5.99 15.07 -4.44
C THR A 62 -6.20 16.16 -5.46
N LEU A 63 -7.30 16.06 -6.21
CA LEU A 63 -7.68 17.05 -7.22
C LEU A 63 -8.65 18.05 -6.59
N VAL A 64 -8.43 19.33 -6.84
CA VAL A 64 -9.37 20.41 -6.51
C VAL A 64 -9.75 21.12 -7.81
N VAL A 65 -11.04 21.36 -8.01
CA VAL A 65 -11.58 22.11 -9.14
C VAL A 65 -12.42 23.27 -8.62
N THR A 66 -12.21 24.46 -9.17
CA THR A 66 -13.03 25.66 -8.95
C THR A 66 -13.50 26.20 -10.31
N PRO A 67 -14.35 27.25 -10.36
CA PRO A 67 -14.73 27.89 -11.63
C PRO A 67 -13.55 28.35 -12.47
N GLY A 68 -12.48 28.84 -11.83
CA GLY A 68 -11.31 29.44 -12.50
C GLY A 68 -10.01 28.66 -12.37
N PHE A 69 -9.95 27.64 -11.51
CA PHE A 69 -8.71 26.92 -11.19
C PHE A 69 -8.95 25.40 -11.19
N ALA A 70 -7.90 24.63 -11.45
CA ALA A 70 -7.84 23.21 -11.15
C ALA A 70 -6.41 22.86 -10.74
N GLY A 71 -6.24 22.15 -9.62
CA GLY A 71 -4.92 21.79 -9.11
C GLY A 71 -4.90 20.35 -8.62
N LEU A 72 -3.80 19.64 -8.88
CA LEU A 72 -3.57 18.27 -8.44
C LEU A 72 -2.41 18.22 -7.45
N TRP A 73 -2.70 17.87 -6.19
CA TRP A 73 -1.70 17.68 -5.15
C TRP A 73 -1.16 16.27 -5.13
N VAL A 74 0.16 16.12 -5.30
CA VAL A 74 0.87 14.83 -5.26
C VAL A 74 2.23 14.94 -4.56
N ASP A 75 2.65 13.84 -3.95
CA ASP A 75 3.96 13.74 -3.30
C ASP A 75 5.10 13.46 -4.30
N SER A 76 6.33 13.46 -3.79
CA SER A 76 7.55 13.41 -4.61
C SER A 76 7.69 12.17 -5.48
N ARG A 77 6.98 11.07 -5.18
CA ARG A 77 6.98 9.85 -5.98
C ARG A 77 6.37 10.07 -7.37
N TYR A 78 5.55 11.11 -7.52
CA TYR A 78 4.71 11.33 -8.71
C TYR A 78 4.96 12.65 -9.43
N TRP A 79 5.92 13.48 -9.02
CA TRP A 79 6.10 14.81 -9.61
C TRP A 79 6.44 14.77 -11.10
N GLU A 80 7.31 13.85 -11.53
CA GLU A 80 7.69 13.72 -12.95
C GLU A 80 6.52 13.15 -13.77
N GLN A 81 5.88 12.09 -13.27
CA GLN A 81 4.69 11.51 -13.91
C GLN A 81 3.57 12.54 -14.06
N ALA A 82 3.23 13.26 -12.99
CA ALA A 82 2.15 14.24 -13.02
C ALA A 82 2.47 15.44 -13.93
N ALA A 83 3.74 15.85 -14.03
CA ALA A 83 4.13 16.92 -14.95
C ALA A 83 3.87 16.52 -16.42
N GLN A 84 4.12 15.26 -16.77
CA GLN A 84 3.87 14.73 -18.11
C GLN A 84 2.38 14.50 -18.37
N GLU A 85 1.68 13.80 -17.46
CA GLU A 85 0.28 13.41 -17.65
C GLU A 85 -0.70 14.59 -17.59
N LEU A 86 -0.32 15.71 -16.95
CA LEU A 86 -1.14 16.92 -16.89
C LEU A 86 -0.87 17.91 -18.03
N GLU A 87 0.08 17.64 -18.92
CA GLU A 87 0.40 18.55 -20.02
C GLU A 87 -0.84 18.81 -20.90
N GLY A 88 -1.16 20.08 -21.14
CA GLY A 88 -2.35 20.48 -21.92
C GLY A 88 -3.71 20.23 -21.26
N SER A 89 -3.74 19.72 -20.02
CA SER A 89 -4.99 19.42 -19.29
C SER A 89 -5.71 20.66 -18.75
N GLY A 90 -4.96 21.76 -18.52
CA GLY A 90 -5.46 22.93 -17.78
C GLY A 90 -5.47 22.74 -16.25
N ILE A 91 -4.81 21.70 -15.73
CA ILE A 91 -4.66 21.41 -14.30
C ILE A 91 -3.23 21.72 -13.87
N GLU A 92 -3.06 22.46 -12.78
CA GLU A 92 -1.76 22.78 -12.21
C GLU A 92 -1.24 21.65 -11.32
N LEU A 93 0.03 21.27 -11.49
CA LEU A 93 0.72 20.35 -10.59
C LEU A 93 1.08 21.07 -9.28
N MET A 94 0.47 20.62 -8.18
CA MET A 94 0.74 21.13 -6.83
C MET A 94 1.64 20.14 -6.09
N LYS A 95 2.93 20.47 -5.93
CA LYS A 95 3.89 19.60 -5.23
C LYS A 95 3.67 19.64 -3.72
N LEU A 96 3.34 18.49 -3.11
CA LEU A 96 3.30 18.36 -1.66
C LEU A 96 4.71 18.44 -1.08
N LEU A 97 4.97 19.50 -0.33
CA LEU A 97 6.25 19.77 0.32
C LEU A 97 6.04 20.00 1.82
N PRO A 98 6.97 19.58 2.69
CA PRO A 98 6.91 19.91 4.10
C PRO A 98 6.73 21.42 4.34
N GLY A 99 5.76 21.80 5.17
CA GLY A 99 5.46 23.19 5.50
C GLY A 99 4.70 23.99 4.43
N LYS A 100 4.32 23.38 3.29
CA LYS A 100 3.40 23.96 2.31
C LYS A 100 1.97 23.45 2.51
N PRO A 101 0.94 24.24 2.16
CA PRO A 101 -0.44 23.80 2.30
C PRO A 101 -0.76 22.62 1.37
N GLY A 102 -1.40 21.59 1.93
CA GLY A 102 -2.04 20.53 1.16
C GLY A 102 -3.36 21.01 0.54
N ALA A 103 -4.08 20.11 -0.12
CA ALA A 103 -5.35 20.44 -0.77
C ALA A 103 -6.42 20.96 0.21
N LEU A 104 -6.52 20.37 1.41
CA LEU A 104 -7.51 20.78 2.42
C LEU A 104 -7.16 22.16 3.01
N GLU A 105 -5.88 22.40 3.29
CA GLU A 105 -5.36 23.71 3.69
C GLU A 105 -5.66 24.75 2.62
N TRP A 106 -5.31 24.45 1.37
CA TRP A 106 -5.50 25.36 0.24
C TRP A 106 -6.97 25.72 0.05
N LEU A 107 -7.89 24.76 0.16
CA LEU A 107 -9.33 25.02 0.10
C LEU A 107 -9.79 25.98 1.19
N GLY A 108 -9.36 25.76 2.44
CA GLY A 108 -9.63 26.67 3.55
C GLY A 108 -9.06 28.08 3.36
N GLU A 109 -7.98 28.20 2.58
CA GLU A 109 -7.28 29.46 2.30
C GLU A 109 -7.68 30.15 0.99
N ASN A 110 -8.41 29.49 0.08
CA ASN A 110 -8.70 30.02 -1.25
C ASN A 110 -10.18 30.00 -1.64
N VAL A 111 -11.06 29.33 -0.89
CA VAL A 111 -12.50 29.47 -1.12
C VAL A 111 -12.98 30.87 -0.75
N GLU A 112 -13.91 31.39 -1.54
CA GLU A 112 -14.59 32.66 -1.29
C GLU A 112 -15.37 32.63 0.04
N PRO A 113 -15.52 33.79 0.72
CA PRO A 113 -16.37 33.89 1.90
C PRO A 113 -17.80 33.42 1.61
N ASN A 114 -18.37 32.62 2.52
CA ASN A 114 -19.67 31.95 2.35
C ASN A 114 -19.75 30.95 1.18
N GLY A 115 -18.62 30.58 0.58
CA GLY A 115 -18.58 29.60 -0.49
C GLY A 115 -18.94 28.18 -0.04
N ARG A 116 -19.26 27.33 -1.01
CA ARG A 116 -19.66 25.93 -0.82
C ARG A 116 -18.62 25.01 -1.45
N VAL A 117 -17.98 24.19 -0.61
CA VAL A 117 -17.01 23.18 -1.04
C VAL A 117 -17.67 21.82 -1.01
N ALA A 118 -17.79 21.16 -2.15
CA ALA A 118 -18.35 19.82 -2.27
C ALA A 118 -17.25 18.75 -2.27
N VAL A 119 -17.55 17.63 -1.62
CA VAL A 119 -16.86 16.35 -1.73
C VAL A 119 -17.91 15.26 -1.55
N ASP A 120 -17.85 14.16 -2.28
CA ASP A 120 -18.76 13.04 -2.01
C ASP A 120 -18.45 12.46 -0.61
N GLY A 121 -19.41 12.56 0.30
CA GLY A 121 -19.29 12.07 1.67
C GLY A 121 -19.06 10.57 1.76
N ALA A 122 -19.43 9.80 0.72
CA ALA A 122 -19.16 8.38 0.65
C ALA A 122 -17.66 8.07 0.56
N VAL A 123 -16.82 9.01 0.08
CA VAL A 123 -15.37 8.81 -0.08
C VAL A 123 -14.51 9.76 0.76
N MET A 124 -15.12 10.48 1.71
CA MET A 124 -14.42 11.44 2.56
C MET A 124 -14.29 10.90 3.99
N ALA A 125 -13.06 10.63 4.44
CA ALA A 125 -12.79 10.22 5.81
C ALA A 125 -13.34 11.22 6.83
N LEU A 126 -13.95 10.75 7.92
CA LEU A 126 -14.53 11.60 8.96
C LEU A 126 -13.53 12.61 9.53
N ALA A 127 -12.30 12.18 9.80
CA ALA A 127 -11.24 13.05 10.31
C ALA A 127 -10.92 14.19 9.33
N SER A 128 -10.78 13.87 8.03
CA SER A 128 -10.53 14.85 6.98
C SER A 128 -11.71 15.80 6.77
N ALA A 129 -12.94 15.30 6.84
CA ALA A 129 -14.15 16.11 6.72
C ALA A 129 -14.21 17.16 7.85
N ARG A 130 -13.95 16.76 9.09
CA ARG A 130 -13.89 17.67 10.24
C ARG A 130 -12.76 18.69 10.12
N GLN A 131 -11.57 18.26 9.68
CA GLN A 131 -10.44 19.16 9.45
C GLN A 131 -10.79 20.23 8.42
N LEU A 132 -11.37 19.85 7.29
CA LEU A 132 -11.78 20.79 6.26
C LEU A 132 -12.92 21.70 6.74
N ALA A 133 -13.95 21.14 7.39
CA ALA A 133 -15.08 21.91 7.90
C ALA A 133 -14.65 23.01 8.90
N GLU A 134 -13.74 22.70 9.83
CA GLU A 134 -13.20 23.70 10.76
C GLU A 134 -12.42 24.81 10.05
N ARG A 135 -11.67 24.49 9.00
CA ARG A 135 -10.97 25.50 8.17
C ARG A 135 -11.96 26.39 7.41
N LEU A 136 -13.02 25.81 6.84
CA LEU A 136 -14.04 26.54 6.09
C LEU A 136 -14.87 27.47 6.99
N LYS A 137 -15.15 27.03 8.22
CA LYS A 137 -15.87 27.82 9.24
C LYS A 137 -15.22 29.17 9.51
N ALA A 138 -13.88 29.25 9.49
CA ALA A 138 -13.15 30.51 9.66
C ALA A 138 -13.48 31.57 8.58
N ARG A 139 -14.11 31.17 7.47
CA ARG A 139 -14.53 32.02 6.35
C ARG A 139 -16.06 32.09 6.16
N GLY A 140 -16.83 31.49 7.06
CA GLY A 140 -18.27 31.29 6.87
C GLY A 140 -18.62 30.35 5.70
N ALA A 141 -17.63 29.67 5.12
CA ALA A 141 -17.83 28.72 4.04
C ALA A 141 -18.37 27.38 4.58
N GLN A 142 -18.99 26.59 3.71
CA GLN A 142 -19.67 25.34 4.07
C GLN A 142 -19.08 24.14 3.34
N LEU A 143 -18.91 23.03 4.07
CA LEU A 143 -18.64 21.72 3.50
C LEU A 143 -19.96 21.05 3.12
N VAL A 144 -20.06 20.54 1.89
CA VAL A 144 -21.22 19.83 1.35
C VAL A 144 -20.80 18.39 1.05
N THR A 145 -21.41 17.42 1.72
CA THR A 145 -21.03 15.98 1.65
C THR A 145 -22.11 15.06 1.12
N ASP A 146 -23.30 15.56 0.84
CA ASP A 146 -24.49 14.81 0.43
C ASP A 146 -24.66 14.72 -1.10
N MET A 147 -23.58 14.95 -1.87
CA MET A 147 -23.63 15.02 -3.33
C MET A 147 -22.48 14.27 -4.01
N ASP A 148 -22.81 13.42 -4.97
CA ASP A 148 -21.87 12.86 -5.94
C ASP A 148 -21.98 13.63 -7.27
N LEU A 149 -21.20 14.70 -7.42
CA LEU A 149 -21.17 15.50 -8.65
C LEU A 149 -20.56 14.73 -9.83
N LEU A 150 -19.63 13.81 -9.58
CA LEU A 150 -19.01 13.02 -10.66
C LEU A 150 -20.02 12.04 -11.26
N GLY A 151 -20.88 11.45 -10.44
CA GLY A 151 -21.97 10.59 -10.90
C GLY A 151 -22.94 11.27 -11.87
N GLN A 152 -23.00 12.61 -11.90
CA GLN A 152 -23.85 13.38 -12.82
C GLN A 152 -23.24 13.61 -14.20
N VAL A 153 -21.91 13.50 -14.33
CA VAL A 153 -21.18 13.88 -15.55
C VAL A 153 -20.25 12.78 -16.09
N TRP A 154 -20.00 11.72 -15.32
CA TRP A 154 -19.16 10.61 -15.72
C TRP A 154 -19.98 9.58 -16.51
N ASP A 155 -20.20 9.89 -17.79
CA ASP A 155 -20.79 8.94 -18.74
C ASP A 155 -19.94 7.67 -18.82
N GLY A 156 -20.59 6.51 -18.69
CA GLY A 156 -19.92 5.21 -18.71
C GLY A 156 -19.07 4.93 -17.47
N ARG A 157 -19.38 5.52 -16.31
CA ARG A 157 -18.73 5.18 -15.03
C ARG A 157 -18.72 3.65 -14.82
N PRO A 158 -17.55 3.04 -14.53
CA PRO A 158 -17.47 1.58 -14.36
C PRO A 158 -18.39 1.07 -13.25
N ALA A 159 -18.97 -0.11 -13.41
CA ALA A 159 -19.76 -0.75 -12.35
C ALA A 159 -18.89 -1.20 -11.17
N LEU A 160 -19.54 -1.49 -10.03
CA LEU A 160 -18.87 -2.15 -8.90
C LEU A 160 -18.39 -3.54 -9.29
N PRO A 161 -17.22 -4.00 -8.80
CA PRO A 161 -16.71 -5.33 -9.05
C PRO A 161 -17.61 -6.42 -8.45
N GLY A 162 -17.86 -7.47 -9.23
CA GLY A 162 -18.67 -8.62 -8.86
C GLY A 162 -17.88 -9.92 -8.69
N ASN A 163 -16.58 -9.84 -8.38
CA ASN A 163 -15.72 -11.03 -8.29
C ASN A 163 -16.13 -11.92 -7.11
N PRO A 164 -16.04 -13.26 -7.21
CA PRO A 164 -16.45 -14.15 -6.13
C PRO A 164 -15.56 -14.00 -4.89
N VAL A 165 -16.18 -14.19 -3.71
CA VAL A 165 -15.50 -14.28 -2.42
C VAL A 165 -15.29 -15.74 -2.07
N TYR A 166 -14.11 -16.06 -1.55
CA TYR A 166 -13.73 -17.42 -1.16
C TYR A 166 -13.10 -17.47 0.22
N GLN A 167 -13.04 -18.67 0.80
CA GLN A 167 -12.48 -18.89 2.13
C GLN A 167 -10.96 -18.95 2.10
N HIS A 168 -10.31 -18.30 3.06
CA HIS A 168 -8.93 -18.59 3.44
C HIS A 168 -8.97 -19.69 4.50
N LEU A 169 -8.50 -20.89 4.15
CA LEU A 169 -8.69 -22.10 4.95
C LEU A 169 -7.38 -22.55 5.65
N PRO A 170 -7.48 -23.33 6.74
CA PRO A 170 -6.33 -24.05 7.28
C PRO A 170 -5.64 -24.94 6.21
N PRO A 171 -4.32 -25.15 6.28
CA PRO A 171 -3.42 -24.74 7.37
C PRO A 171 -3.04 -23.26 7.33
N HIS A 172 -3.21 -22.57 6.19
CA HIS A 172 -2.79 -21.18 6.02
C HIS A 172 -3.56 -20.19 6.89
N ALA A 173 -4.85 -20.41 7.12
CA ALA A 173 -5.61 -19.65 8.13
C ALA A 173 -5.38 -20.26 9.52
N THR A 174 -4.37 -19.76 10.22
CA THR A 174 -3.89 -20.29 11.51
C THR A 174 -4.81 -20.00 12.69
N VAL A 175 -5.62 -18.94 12.60
CA VAL A 175 -6.60 -18.53 13.63
C VAL A 175 -8.00 -18.54 13.03
N SER A 176 -8.95 -19.18 13.72
CA SER A 176 -10.34 -19.30 13.27
C SER A 176 -11.11 -17.96 13.30
N ARG A 177 -12.18 -17.86 12.51
CA ARG A 177 -13.10 -16.70 12.53
C ARG A 177 -13.69 -16.48 13.93
N ALA A 178 -14.09 -17.56 14.59
CA ALA A 178 -14.70 -17.52 15.91
C ALA A 178 -13.76 -16.91 16.95
N GLU A 179 -12.48 -17.30 16.94
CA GLU A 179 -11.46 -16.73 17.82
C GLU A 179 -11.22 -15.25 17.53
N LYS A 180 -11.09 -14.86 16.26
CA LYS A 180 -10.92 -13.44 15.87
C LYS A 180 -12.11 -12.58 16.29
N LEU A 181 -13.33 -13.06 16.08
CA LEU A 181 -14.56 -12.37 16.52
C LEU A 181 -14.63 -12.25 18.05
N ALA A 182 -14.22 -13.29 18.78
CA ALA A 182 -14.17 -13.25 20.25
C ALA A 182 -13.17 -12.19 20.75
N GLN A 183 -11.97 -12.14 20.17
CA GLN A 183 -10.96 -11.13 20.48
C GLN A 183 -11.45 -9.72 20.14
N LEU A 184 -12.08 -9.54 18.98
CA LEU A 184 -12.66 -8.26 18.58
C LEU A 184 -13.71 -7.78 19.60
N ARG A 185 -14.62 -8.66 20.01
CA ARG A 185 -15.66 -8.34 21.00
C ARG A 185 -15.08 -7.91 22.34
N GLN A 186 -13.98 -8.51 22.79
CA GLN A 186 -13.23 -8.06 23.96
C GLN A 186 -12.64 -6.65 23.76
N GLY A 187 -12.07 -6.38 22.58
CA GLY A 187 -11.56 -5.05 22.22
C GLY A 187 -12.63 -3.96 22.21
N ILE A 188 -13.83 -4.29 21.71
CA ILE A 188 -15.00 -3.40 21.72
C ILE A 188 -15.38 -3.04 23.17
N LEU A 189 -15.50 -4.05 24.05
CA LEU A 189 -15.81 -3.84 25.48
C LEU A 189 -14.72 -3.04 26.21
N ALA A 190 -13.44 -3.34 25.95
CA ALA A 190 -12.31 -2.66 26.58
C ALA A 190 -12.25 -1.16 26.23
N LYS A 191 -12.75 -0.78 25.05
CA LYS A 191 -12.93 0.62 24.64
C LYS A 191 -14.22 1.25 25.16
N GLY A 192 -15.03 0.48 25.89
CA GLY A 192 -16.33 0.90 26.38
C GLY A 192 -17.29 1.23 25.24
N ALA A 193 -17.33 0.42 24.19
CA ALA A 193 -18.30 0.52 23.11
C ALA A 193 -19.26 -0.69 23.12
N ASP A 194 -20.44 -0.51 22.53
CA ASP A 194 -21.47 -1.55 22.40
C ASP A 194 -21.43 -2.18 21.00
N TRP A 195 -21.13 -1.35 20.01
CA TRP A 195 -21.09 -1.70 18.59
C TRP A 195 -19.76 -1.28 17.99
N HIS A 196 -19.39 -1.90 16.86
CA HIS A 196 -18.27 -1.48 16.04
C HIS A 196 -18.61 -1.61 14.57
N PHE A 197 -18.29 -0.56 13.82
CA PHE A 197 -18.41 -0.55 12.37
C PHE A 197 -17.02 -0.59 11.74
N ILE A 198 -16.82 -1.53 10.82
CA ILE A 198 -15.58 -1.71 10.06
C ILE A 198 -15.86 -1.41 8.59
N ALA A 199 -15.06 -0.51 8.01
CA ALA A 199 -15.12 -0.15 6.61
C ALA A 199 -13.86 -0.56 5.82
N THR A 200 -12.76 -0.86 6.49
CA THR A 200 -11.50 -1.27 5.86
C THR A 200 -11.58 -2.72 5.35
N LEU A 201 -11.28 -2.91 4.05
CA LEU A 201 -11.49 -4.21 3.39
C LEU A 201 -10.54 -5.30 3.89
N ASP A 202 -9.31 -4.94 4.24
CA ASP A 202 -8.29 -5.83 4.77
C ASP A 202 -8.64 -6.31 6.18
N ASP A 203 -9.17 -5.43 7.03
CA ASP A 203 -9.68 -5.81 8.36
C ASP A 203 -10.86 -6.79 8.24
N ILE A 204 -11.79 -6.57 7.30
CA ILE A 204 -12.94 -7.45 7.05
C ILE A 204 -12.48 -8.81 6.50
N ALA A 205 -11.62 -8.81 5.49
CA ALA A 205 -11.06 -10.03 4.90
C ALA A 205 -10.30 -10.87 5.94
N TRP A 206 -9.51 -10.22 6.81
CA TRP A 206 -8.78 -10.88 7.88
C TRP A 206 -9.72 -11.43 8.96
N LEU A 207 -10.68 -10.62 9.45
CA LEU A 207 -11.59 -10.99 10.54
C LEU A 207 -12.41 -12.24 10.18
N PHE A 208 -12.89 -12.27 8.94
CA PHE A 208 -13.74 -13.35 8.45
C PHE A 208 -12.97 -14.45 7.71
N ASN A 209 -11.63 -14.48 7.67
CA ASN A 209 -10.90 -15.48 6.88
C ASN A 209 -11.47 -15.65 5.46
N LEU A 210 -11.76 -14.52 4.80
CA LEU A 210 -12.28 -14.46 3.44
C LEU A 210 -11.30 -13.68 2.58
N ARG A 211 -11.31 -13.96 1.28
CA ARG A 211 -10.51 -13.25 0.27
C ARG A 211 -11.35 -13.02 -0.97
N GLY A 212 -10.91 -12.06 -1.78
CA GLY A 212 -11.52 -11.71 -3.05
C GLY A 212 -10.50 -11.13 -4.01
N SER A 213 -10.98 -10.46 -5.05
CA SER A 213 -10.14 -9.84 -6.08
C SER A 213 -10.77 -8.57 -6.66
N ASP A 214 -11.56 -7.85 -5.86
CA ASP A 214 -12.21 -6.61 -6.30
C ASP A 214 -11.23 -5.46 -6.52
N VAL A 215 -10.15 -5.48 -5.74
CA VAL A 215 -9.09 -4.48 -5.78
C VAL A 215 -7.87 -5.14 -6.40
N SER A 216 -7.25 -4.48 -7.38
CA SER A 216 -6.06 -5.04 -8.04
C SER A 216 -4.96 -5.26 -6.99
N TYR A 217 -4.32 -6.43 -7.06
CA TYR A 217 -3.20 -6.85 -6.23
C TYR A 217 -3.48 -7.08 -4.73
N ASN A 218 -4.59 -6.55 -4.22
CA ASN A 218 -5.03 -6.76 -2.85
C ASN A 218 -6.13 -7.83 -2.84
N PRO A 219 -5.93 -8.99 -2.19
CA PRO A 219 -6.89 -10.09 -2.20
C PRO A 219 -8.11 -9.84 -1.27
N VAL A 220 -8.74 -8.68 -1.43
CA VAL A 220 -9.88 -8.17 -0.68
C VAL A 220 -11.13 -8.08 -1.55
N PHE A 221 -12.27 -7.84 -0.91
CA PHE A 221 -13.58 -7.70 -1.56
C PHE A 221 -14.34 -6.56 -0.90
N LEU A 222 -15.11 -5.80 -1.70
CA LEU A 222 -15.97 -4.73 -1.21
C LEU A 222 -16.96 -5.26 -0.19
N ALA A 223 -16.85 -4.75 1.03
CA ALA A 223 -17.71 -5.13 2.14
C ALA A 223 -17.69 -4.10 3.27
N PHE A 224 -18.73 -4.15 4.10
CA PHE A 224 -18.75 -3.52 5.43
C PHE A 224 -19.02 -4.58 6.49
N ALA A 225 -18.70 -4.27 7.75
CA ALA A 225 -19.11 -5.12 8.86
C ALA A 225 -19.66 -4.29 10.02
N LEU A 226 -20.75 -4.77 10.63
CA LEU A 226 -21.33 -4.21 11.85
C LEU A 226 -21.39 -5.31 12.91
N ILE A 227 -20.69 -5.11 14.01
CA ILE A 227 -20.49 -6.13 15.05
C ILE A 227 -20.92 -5.58 16.41
N ASN A 228 -21.56 -6.42 17.20
CA ASN A 228 -21.73 -6.20 18.64
C ASN A 228 -21.40 -7.51 19.41
N GLN A 229 -21.76 -7.56 20.69
CA GLN A 229 -21.45 -8.71 21.54
C GLN A 229 -22.20 -10.00 21.14
N GLN A 230 -23.30 -9.92 20.40
CA GLN A 230 -24.16 -11.06 20.05
C GLN A 230 -24.17 -11.38 18.55
N GLN A 231 -23.99 -10.39 17.68
CA GLN A 231 -24.11 -10.55 16.23
C GLN A 231 -22.90 -9.98 15.49
N ALA A 232 -22.61 -10.57 14.34
CA ALA A 232 -21.70 -10.05 13.33
C ALA A 232 -22.42 -10.06 11.99
N ILE A 233 -22.55 -8.89 11.37
CA ILE A 233 -23.21 -8.73 10.07
C ILE A 233 -22.16 -8.33 9.06
N LEU A 234 -22.04 -9.10 7.98
CA LEU A 234 -21.19 -8.85 6.82
C LEU A 234 -22.07 -8.34 5.67
N PHE A 235 -21.80 -7.13 5.18
CA PHE A 235 -22.47 -6.54 4.03
C PHE A 235 -21.59 -6.73 2.80
N VAL A 236 -22.04 -7.50 1.81
CA VAL A 236 -21.28 -7.85 0.61
C VAL A 236 -22.24 -8.04 -0.56
N GLY A 237 -21.78 -7.84 -1.80
CA GLY A 237 -22.64 -7.98 -2.99
C GLY A 237 -23.30 -9.37 -3.06
N GLN A 238 -24.62 -9.39 -3.36
CA GLN A 238 -25.46 -10.60 -3.28
C GLN A 238 -24.91 -11.84 -3.99
N ASP A 239 -24.33 -11.68 -5.17
CA ASP A 239 -23.85 -12.78 -6.02
C ASP A 239 -22.39 -13.18 -5.76
N LYS A 240 -21.72 -12.52 -4.80
CA LYS A 240 -20.31 -12.76 -4.52
C LYS A 240 -20.08 -13.91 -3.55
N VAL A 241 -21.10 -14.27 -2.77
CA VAL A 241 -21.06 -15.34 -1.77
C VAL A 241 -22.04 -16.43 -2.20
N ASP A 242 -21.51 -17.58 -2.60
CA ASP A 242 -22.34 -18.72 -3.00
C ASP A 242 -23.14 -19.31 -1.83
N ALA A 243 -24.09 -20.20 -2.14
CA ALA A 243 -24.98 -20.81 -1.14
C ALA A 243 -24.22 -21.64 -0.10
N HIS A 244 -23.12 -22.29 -0.47
CA HIS A 244 -22.32 -23.09 0.45
C HIS A 244 -21.58 -22.19 1.44
N LEU A 245 -20.87 -21.18 0.95
CA LEU A 245 -20.17 -20.21 1.78
C LEU A 245 -21.12 -19.44 2.69
N ARG A 246 -22.30 -19.03 2.18
CA ARG A 246 -23.33 -18.39 3.00
C ARG A 246 -23.76 -19.27 4.17
N HIS A 247 -23.97 -20.56 3.94
CA HIS A 247 -24.31 -21.50 5.01
C HIS A 247 -23.16 -21.69 6.01
N VAL A 248 -21.92 -21.77 5.55
CA VAL A 248 -20.74 -21.85 6.43
C VAL A 248 -20.66 -20.61 7.34
N LEU A 249 -20.83 -19.42 6.77
CA LEU A 249 -20.83 -18.16 7.54
C LEU A 249 -21.98 -18.10 8.54
N GLU A 250 -23.17 -18.56 8.17
CA GLU A 250 -24.32 -18.65 9.07
C GLU A 250 -24.04 -19.58 10.26
N VAL A 251 -23.43 -20.75 10.01
CA VAL A 251 -23.01 -21.69 11.06
C VAL A 251 -21.96 -21.06 11.99
N ASP A 252 -21.08 -20.23 11.45
CA ASP A 252 -20.11 -19.44 12.22
C ASP A 252 -20.75 -18.23 12.95
N GLY A 253 -22.07 -18.04 12.84
CA GLY A 253 -22.82 -16.97 13.51
C GLY A 253 -22.70 -15.61 12.81
N ILE A 254 -22.40 -15.60 11.51
CA ILE A 254 -22.23 -14.40 10.68
C ILE A 254 -23.43 -14.26 9.76
N GLU A 255 -24.15 -13.15 9.91
CA GLU A 255 -25.25 -12.80 9.01
C GLU A 255 -24.70 -12.12 7.75
N VAL A 256 -25.09 -12.58 6.56
CA VAL A 256 -24.68 -12.00 5.28
C VAL A 256 -25.83 -11.21 4.67
N ARG A 257 -25.62 -9.90 4.47
CA ARG A 257 -26.57 -8.96 3.85
C ARG A 257 -25.97 -8.30 2.61
N ASP A 258 -26.82 -7.66 1.79
CA ASP A 258 -26.35 -6.94 0.61
C ASP A 258 -25.48 -5.73 0.99
N TYR A 259 -24.48 -5.43 0.16
CA TYR A 259 -23.56 -4.30 0.34
C TYR A 259 -24.29 -2.96 0.55
N SER A 260 -25.38 -2.72 -0.18
CA SER A 260 -26.16 -1.47 -0.09
C SER A 260 -26.93 -1.31 1.22
N GLU A 261 -27.11 -2.39 2.00
CA GLU A 261 -27.85 -2.34 3.26
C GLU A 261 -27.04 -1.81 4.44
N ALA A 262 -25.73 -1.58 4.28
CA ALA A 262 -24.85 -1.14 5.37
C ALA A 262 -25.33 0.18 6.02
N GLY A 263 -25.69 1.19 5.20
CA GLY A 263 -26.21 2.46 5.71
C GLY A 263 -27.53 2.30 6.45
N LYS A 264 -28.46 1.52 5.89
CA LYS A 264 -29.74 1.20 6.56
C LYS A 264 -29.51 0.50 7.90
N ALA A 265 -28.56 -0.43 7.98
CA ALA A 265 -28.25 -1.14 9.22
C ALA A 265 -27.61 -0.23 10.27
N LEU A 266 -26.75 0.73 9.87
CA LEU A 266 -26.25 1.77 10.77
C LEU A 266 -27.41 2.56 11.40
N GLY A 267 -28.44 2.91 10.62
CA GLY A 267 -29.63 3.57 11.14
C GLY A 267 -30.47 2.75 12.13
N THR A 268 -30.18 1.46 12.29
CA THR A 268 -30.83 0.61 13.31
C THR A 268 -30.04 0.50 14.62
N VAL A 269 -28.83 1.08 14.69
CA VAL A 269 -28.07 1.15 15.94
C VAL A 269 -28.89 1.94 16.98
N PRO A 270 -29.17 1.37 18.17
CA PRO A 270 -30.07 2.01 19.13
C PRO A 270 -29.60 3.41 19.57
N THR A 271 -30.54 4.32 19.74
CA THR A 271 -30.28 5.64 20.34
C THR A 271 -29.60 5.50 21.70
N GLY A 272 -28.54 6.27 21.96
CA GLY A 272 -27.75 6.20 23.19
C GLY A 272 -26.71 5.07 23.22
N ALA A 273 -26.68 4.17 22.24
CA ALA A 273 -25.62 3.18 22.11
C ALA A 273 -24.27 3.84 21.75
N ARG A 274 -23.19 3.13 22.07
CA ARG A 274 -21.82 3.59 21.85
C ARG A 274 -21.19 2.83 20.69
N LEU A 275 -20.95 3.53 19.58
CA LEU A 275 -20.41 2.93 18.35
C LEU A 275 -18.92 3.24 18.23
N LEU A 276 -18.08 2.20 18.26
CA LEU A 276 -16.66 2.30 17.96
C LEU A 276 -16.45 2.53 16.46
N VAL A 277 -15.76 3.62 16.13
CA VAL A 277 -15.34 3.95 14.77
C VAL A 277 -13.91 4.46 14.77
N ASP A 278 -13.18 4.21 13.69
CA ASP A 278 -11.91 4.86 13.42
C ASP A 278 -12.16 6.04 12.48
N PRO A 279 -12.03 7.31 12.95
CA PRO A 279 -12.33 8.48 12.12
C PRO A 279 -11.42 8.63 10.89
N ALA A 280 -10.25 7.99 10.89
CA ALA A 280 -9.35 7.97 9.74
C ALA A 280 -9.70 6.87 8.72
N ARG A 281 -10.57 5.92 9.09
CA ARG A 281 -10.91 4.73 8.30
C ARG A 281 -12.39 4.56 7.97
N VAL A 282 -13.25 5.45 8.47
CA VAL A 282 -14.69 5.50 8.16
C VAL A 282 -15.04 6.83 7.51
N THR A 283 -15.87 6.79 6.47
CA THR A 283 -16.29 7.97 5.71
C THR A 283 -17.51 8.66 6.34
N CYS A 284 -17.59 9.99 6.23
CA CYS A 284 -18.66 10.74 6.88
C CYS A 284 -20.06 10.40 6.34
N GLY A 285 -20.19 10.13 5.04
CA GLY A 285 -21.48 9.80 4.41
C GLY A 285 -22.11 8.51 4.94
N LEU A 286 -21.30 7.54 5.41
CA LEU A 286 -21.83 6.35 6.08
C LEU A 286 -22.43 6.69 7.44
N LEU A 287 -21.76 7.57 8.20
CA LEU A 287 -22.17 7.96 9.54
C LEU A 287 -23.39 8.88 9.56
N ASP A 288 -23.69 9.56 8.45
CA ASP A 288 -24.93 10.36 8.29
C ASP A 288 -26.21 9.52 8.40
N ASN A 289 -26.10 8.18 8.32
CA ASN A 289 -27.23 7.27 8.53
C ASN A 289 -27.54 7.01 10.02
N LEU A 290 -26.65 7.38 10.95
CA LEU A 290 -26.84 7.15 12.38
C LEU A 290 -27.89 8.10 12.98
N ALA A 291 -28.60 7.63 14.01
CA ALA A 291 -29.38 8.52 14.86
C ALA A 291 -28.43 9.48 15.61
N ALA A 292 -28.85 10.74 15.76
CA ALA A 292 -28.02 11.79 16.36
C ALA A 292 -27.61 11.51 17.82
N GLU A 293 -28.38 10.65 18.51
CA GLU A 293 -28.15 10.24 19.89
C GLU A 293 -27.16 9.07 20.03
N VAL A 294 -26.66 8.49 18.94
CA VAL A 294 -25.58 7.48 18.98
C VAL A 294 -24.27 8.16 19.35
N VAL A 295 -23.58 7.64 20.36
CA VAL A 295 -22.31 8.19 20.83
C VAL A 295 -21.15 7.52 20.10
N LEU A 296 -20.37 8.29 19.35
CA LEU A 296 -19.15 7.78 18.73
C LEU A 296 -18.06 7.57 19.78
N VAL A 297 -17.52 6.36 19.83
CA VAL A 297 -16.28 6.04 20.54
C VAL A 297 -15.18 6.00 19.49
N GLU A 298 -14.31 7.00 19.50
CA GLU A 298 -13.30 7.14 18.44
C GLU A 298 -12.01 6.44 18.82
N GLY A 299 -11.47 5.65 17.90
CA GLY A 299 -10.12 5.09 18.03
C GLY A 299 -9.83 4.02 16.99
N LEU A 300 -8.56 3.62 16.92
CA LEU A 300 -8.08 2.61 15.96
C LEU A 300 -8.98 1.36 15.96
N ASN A 301 -9.30 0.85 14.77
CA ASN A 301 -9.93 -0.46 14.63
C ASN A 301 -9.09 -1.54 15.36
N PRO A 302 -9.65 -2.28 16.33
CA PRO A 302 -8.90 -3.30 17.07
C PRO A 302 -8.25 -4.34 16.16
N THR A 303 -8.92 -4.72 15.06
CA THR A 303 -8.41 -5.72 14.11
C THR A 303 -7.14 -5.27 13.40
N THR A 304 -6.93 -3.96 13.21
CA THR A 304 -5.71 -3.42 12.59
C THR A 304 -4.45 -3.76 13.38
N LEU A 305 -4.50 -3.68 14.72
CA LEU A 305 -3.37 -4.08 15.57
C LEU A 305 -3.26 -5.60 15.69
N SER A 306 -4.39 -6.30 15.78
CA SER A 306 -4.39 -7.77 15.88
C SER A 306 -3.76 -8.42 14.65
N LYS A 307 -4.08 -7.95 13.44
CA LYS A 307 -3.55 -8.54 12.20
C LYS A 307 -2.13 -8.12 11.87
N SER A 308 -1.67 -6.98 12.40
CA SER A 308 -0.30 -6.53 12.16
C SER A 308 0.74 -7.39 12.89
N CYS A 309 0.38 -8.00 14.02
CA CYS A 309 1.23 -8.90 14.82
C CYS A 309 0.99 -10.38 14.45
N LYS A 310 1.83 -10.93 13.56
CA LYS A 310 1.69 -12.30 13.06
C LYS A 310 2.13 -13.32 14.12
N GLY A 311 1.38 -14.41 14.26
CA GLY A 311 1.71 -15.50 15.19
C GLY A 311 2.87 -16.37 14.68
N ASP A 312 3.46 -17.20 15.54
CA ASP A 312 4.56 -18.08 15.12
C ASP A 312 4.14 -19.07 14.02
N ASP A 313 2.88 -19.53 14.02
CA ASP A 313 2.33 -20.40 12.97
C ASP A 313 2.23 -19.67 11.62
N ASP A 314 1.80 -18.39 11.60
CA ASP A 314 1.80 -17.57 10.37
C ASP A 314 3.22 -17.42 9.82
N LEU A 315 4.20 -17.23 10.72
CA LEU A 315 5.60 -17.06 10.35
C LEU A 315 6.24 -18.32 9.77
N VAL A 316 5.68 -19.52 10.00
CA VAL A 316 6.11 -20.73 9.29
C VAL A 316 5.75 -20.61 7.81
N HIS A 317 4.49 -20.25 7.51
CA HIS A 317 4.01 -20.09 6.15
C HIS A 317 4.67 -18.92 5.42
N ILE A 318 4.86 -17.78 6.10
CA ILE A 318 5.54 -16.62 5.50
C ILE A 318 6.97 -16.97 5.10
N ARG A 319 7.71 -17.67 5.96
CA ARG A 319 9.08 -18.09 5.64
C ARG A 319 9.12 -19.02 4.43
N GLN A 320 8.17 -19.93 4.29
CA GLN A 320 8.05 -20.79 3.11
C GLN A 320 7.73 -19.99 1.85
N VAL A 321 6.82 -19.01 1.94
CA VAL A 321 6.52 -18.11 0.83
C VAL A 321 7.75 -17.31 0.39
N MET A 322 8.56 -16.80 1.33
CA MET A 322 9.81 -16.11 0.99
C MET A 322 10.83 -17.01 0.31
N GLU A 323 10.87 -18.30 0.65
CA GLU A 323 11.70 -19.28 -0.07
C GLU A 323 11.20 -19.50 -1.49
N GLN A 324 9.89 -19.65 -1.69
CA GLN A 324 9.31 -19.86 -3.02
C GLN A 324 9.47 -18.62 -3.92
N ASP A 325 9.24 -17.42 -3.39
CA ASP A 325 9.41 -16.16 -4.14
C ASP A 325 10.90 -15.91 -4.45
N GLY A 326 11.79 -16.20 -3.50
CA GLY A 326 13.23 -16.17 -3.71
C GLY A 326 13.71 -17.12 -4.81
N ALA A 327 13.14 -18.34 -4.87
CA ALA A 327 13.43 -19.29 -5.93
C ALA A 327 12.90 -18.79 -7.30
N ALA A 328 11.72 -18.17 -7.36
CA ALA A 328 11.20 -17.55 -8.59
C ALA A 328 12.13 -16.44 -9.10
N LEU A 329 12.64 -15.60 -8.19
CA LEU A 329 13.63 -14.57 -8.53
C LEU A 329 14.93 -15.17 -9.07
N CYS A 330 15.45 -16.25 -8.46
CA CYS A 330 16.65 -16.91 -8.96
C CYS A 330 16.46 -17.50 -10.37
N GLU A 331 15.31 -18.10 -10.65
CA GLU A 331 14.97 -18.56 -12.01
C GLU A 331 14.92 -17.40 -13.01
N PHE A 332 14.24 -16.31 -12.64
CA PHE A 332 14.15 -15.12 -13.48
C PHE A 332 15.53 -14.52 -13.75
N PHE A 333 16.36 -14.33 -12.72
CA PHE A 333 17.69 -13.72 -12.90
C PHE A 333 18.65 -14.60 -13.68
N ALA A 334 18.59 -15.92 -13.51
CA ALA A 334 19.36 -16.85 -14.32
C ALA A 334 18.98 -16.74 -15.81
N TRP A 335 17.68 -16.68 -16.12
CA TRP A 335 17.20 -16.45 -17.48
C TRP A 335 17.61 -15.07 -18.00
N PHE A 336 17.40 -14.02 -17.22
CA PHE A 336 17.67 -12.64 -17.61
C PHE A 336 19.14 -12.46 -17.98
N GLU A 337 20.07 -12.92 -17.14
CA GLU A 337 21.51 -12.82 -17.41
C GLU A 337 21.95 -13.68 -18.60
N ALA A 338 21.33 -14.84 -18.81
CA ALA A 338 21.67 -15.72 -19.93
C ALA A 338 21.24 -15.15 -21.30
N ASN A 339 20.20 -14.29 -21.32
CA ASN A 339 19.59 -13.77 -22.55
C ASN A 339 19.90 -12.29 -22.80
N LEU A 340 20.44 -11.56 -21.82
CA LEU A 340 20.85 -10.17 -21.98
C LEU A 340 21.87 -10.03 -23.13
N GLY A 341 21.54 -9.21 -24.14
CA GLY A 341 22.35 -9.03 -25.35
C GLY A 341 22.24 -10.15 -26.39
N ARG A 342 21.45 -11.20 -26.13
CA ARG A 342 21.09 -12.26 -27.10
C ARG A 342 19.67 -12.10 -27.62
N GLU A 343 18.77 -11.63 -26.75
CA GLU A 343 17.37 -11.35 -27.05
C GLU A 343 17.04 -9.89 -26.77
N VAL A 344 15.97 -9.39 -27.37
CA VAL A 344 15.43 -8.06 -27.10
C VAL A 344 14.66 -8.13 -25.77
N ILE A 345 15.20 -7.49 -24.73
CA ILE A 345 14.56 -7.45 -23.41
C ILE A 345 14.19 -6.01 -23.10
N THR A 346 12.91 -5.75 -22.86
CA THR A 346 12.42 -4.44 -22.41
C THR A 346 12.02 -4.50 -20.93
N GLU A 347 11.70 -3.35 -20.34
CA GLU A 347 11.11 -3.29 -19.00
C GLU A 347 9.80 -4.08 -18.89
N LEU A 348 9.01 -4.17 -19.98
CA LEU A 348 7.80 -5.00 -20.03
C LEU A 348 8.14 -6.50 -19.95
N THR A 349 9.18 -6.93 -20.69
CA THR A 349 9.65 -8.33 -20.67
C THR A 349 10.05 -8.79 -19.27
N VAL A 350 10.61 -7.88 -18.45
CA VAL A 350 10.97 -8.18 -17.06
C VAL A 350 9.73 -8.55 -16.24
N ASP A 351 8.66 -7.77 -16.32
CA ASP A 351 7.40 -8.05 -15.62
C ASP A 351 6.80 -9.38 -16.07
N GLU A 352 6.72 -9.62 -17.38
CA GLU A 352 6.17 -10.84 -17.97
C GLU A 352 6.90 -12.10 -17.45
N GLN A 353 8.23 -12.09 -17.52
CA GLN A 353 9.05 -13.26 -17.19
C GLN A 353 9.10 -13.52 -15.68
N LEU A 354 9.19 -12.46 -14.86
CA LEU A 354 9.20 -12.60 -13.41
C LEU A 354 7.82 -13.03 -12.89
N SER A 355 6.74 -12.46 -13.43
CA SER A 355 5.37 -12.89 -13.14
C SER A 355 5.14 -14.35 -13.50
N ALA A 356 5.62 -14.78 -14.67
CA ALA A 356 5.55 -16.19 -15.07
C ALA A 356 6.36 -17.11 -14.15
N ALA A 357 7.51 -16.65 -13.63
CA ALA A 357 8.30 -17.39 -12.66
C ALA A 357 7.57 -17.56 -11.32
N ARG A 358 6.91 -16.51 -10.83
CA ARG A 358 6.08 -16.58 -9.61
C ARG A 358 4.86 -17.49 -9.80
N ALA A 359 4.20 -17.40 -10.96
CA ALA A 359 3.02 -18.23 -11.27
C ALA A 359 3.29 -19.75 -11.30
N ARG A 360 4.56 -20.17 -11.43
CA ARG A 360 4.96 -21.59 -11.33
C ARG A 360 5.14 -22.05 -9.88
N ARG A 361 5.16 -21.14 -8.91
CA ARG A 361 5.36 -21.49 -7.49
C ARG A 361 4.07 -21.98 -6.85
N PRO A 362 4.16 -22.90 -5.87
CA PRO A 362 3.01 -23.35 -5.11
C PRO A 362 2.27 -22.18 -4.46
N ASP A 363 0.94 -22.29 -4.39
CA ASP A 363 0.06 -21.36 -3.68
C ASP A 363 0.09 -19.90 -4.15
N PHE A 364 0.72 -19.60 -5.29
CA PHE A 364 0.67 -18.29 -5.92
C PHE A 364 -0.77 -17.94 -6.34
N VAL A 365 -1.18 -16.71 -6.08
CA VAL A 365 -2.54 -16.19 -6.35
C VAL A 365 -2.51 -15.05 -7.35
N SER A 366 -1.69 -14.03 -7.10
CA SER A 366 -1.53 -12.86 -7.96
C SER A 366 -0.23 -12.13 -7.63
N LEU A 367 0.10 -11.08 -8.36
CA LEU A 367 1.09 -10.11 -7.87
C LEU A 367 0.53 -9.33 -6.68
N SER A 368 1.41 -8.81 -5.81
CA SER A 368 1.05 -7.95 -4.67
C SER A 368 1.04 -6.45 -5.01
N PHE A 369 1.64 -6.08 -6.14
CA PHE A 369 1.52 -4.77 -6.82
C PHE A 369 2.03 -4.91 -8.27
N SER A 370 1.92 -3.84 -9.07
CA SER A 370 2.49 -3.83 -10.42
C SER A 370 4.01 -3.85 -10.35
N THR A 371 4.68 -4.78 -11.02
CA THR A 371 6.15 -4.80 -11.11
C THR A 371 6.67 -3.45 -11.63
N ILE A 372 7.67 -2.92 -10.95
CA ILE A 372 8.46 -1.76 -11.36
C ILE A 372 9.78 -2.30 -11.91
N ALA A 373 9.87 -2.39 -13.23
CA ALA A 373 11.12 -2.63 -13.94
C ALA A 373 11.57 -1.30 -14.55
N ALA A 374 12.65 -0.72 -14.05
CA ALA A 374 13.02 0.65 -14.37
C ALA A 374 14.53 0.76 -14.67
N PHE A 375 14.86 0.94 -15.94
CA PHE A 375 16.22 1.02 -16.44
C PHE A 375 16.72 2.47 -16.53
N ASN A 376 17.89 2.73 -15.94
CA ASN A 376 18.53 4.05 -15.91
C ASN A 376 17.54 5.16 -15.56
N GLY A 377 17.30 6.14 -16.46
CA GLY A 377 16.49 7.32 -16.19
C GLY A 377 15.10 7.00 -15.65
N ASN A 378 14.49 5.89 -16.08
CA ASN A 378 13.20 5.44 -15.57
C ASN A 378 13.25 5.06 -14.09
N GLY A 379 14.38 4.52 -13.63
CA GLY A 379 14.62 4.17 -12.22
C GLY A 379 14.62 5.38 -11.28
N ALA A 380 14.75 6.60 -11.79
CA ALA A 380 14.65 7.82 -10.98
C ALA A 380 13.21 8.14 -10.51
N MET A 381 12.20 7.44 -11.03
CA MET A 381 10.81 7.57 -10.60
C MET A 381 10.47 6.42 -9.66
N PRO A 382 10.23 6.66 -8.35
CA PRO A 382 10.05 5.60 -7.37
C PRO A 382 8.95 4.59 -7.72
N HIS A 383 7.85 5.08 -8.30
CA HIS A 383 6.67 4.30 -8.71
C HIS A 383 6.52 4.26 -10.24
N TYR A 384 7.64 4.20 -10.97
CA TYR A 384 7.64 4.05 -12.43
C TYR A 384 6.80 2.85 -12.86
N ARG A 385 6.09 2.99 -13.98
CA ARG A 385 5.39 1.88 -14.62
C ARG A 385 5.64 1.90 -16.11
N ALA A 386 6.28 0.83 -16.61
CA ALA A 386 6.41 0.59 -18.03
C ALA A 386 5.03 0.36 -18.66
N THR A 387 4.85 0.88 -19.87
CA THR A 387 3.64 0.70 -20.68
C THR A 387 4.04 0.39 -22.11
N GLU A 388 3.12 -0.14 -22.90
CA GLU A 388 3.32 -0.35 -24.34
C GLU A 388 3.76 0.94 -25.05
N GLN A 389 3.27 2.10 -24.61
CA GLN A 389 3.59 3.40 -25.18
C GLN A 389 4.90 4.01 -24.64
N SER A 390 5.35 3.59 -23.46
CA SER A 390 6.51 4.17 -22.77
C SER A 390 7.24 3.11 -21.95
N HIS A 391 8.31 2.57 -22.52
CA HIS A 391 9.23 1.62 -21.89
C HIS A 391 10.63 1.73 -22.51
N ALA A 392 11.66 1.34 -21.77
CA ALA A 392 13.03 1.26 -22.23
C ALA A 392 13.38 -0.14 -22.75
N LEU A 393 14.26 -0.16 -23.75
CA LEU A 393 15.06 -1.33 -24.10
C LEU A 393 16.21 -1.47 -23.10
N ILE A 394 16.44 -2.68 -22.59
CA ILE A 394 17.48 -2.96 -21.60
C ILE A 394 18.76 -3.37 -22.33
N GLU A 395 19.59 -2.37 -22.65
CA GLU A 395 20.85 -2.56 -23.37
C GLU A 395 21.95 -1.58 -22.91
N GLY A 396 23.19 -1.87 -23.29
CA GLY A 396 24.33 -1.01 -22.97
C GLY A 396 24.81 -1.16 -21.51
N ASN A 397 24.85 -0.04 -20.78
CA ASN A 397 25.41 0.03 -19.44
C ASN A 397 24.46 0.74 -18.46
N GLY A 398 24.44 0.30 -17.20
CA GLY A 398 23.79 1.02 -16.13
C GLY A 398 23.12 0.14 -15.10
N LEU A 399 22.05 0.66 -14.51
CA LEU A 399 21.28 -0.01 -13.47
C LEU A 399 19.86 -0.27 -13.93
N LEU A 400 19.40 -1.49 -13.69
CA LEU A 400 18.00 -1.88 -13.73
C LEU A 400 17.52 -2.06 -12.29
N LEU A 401 16.53 -1.27 -11.89
CA LEU A 401 15.78 -1.45 -10.65
C LEU A 401 14.63 -2.40 -10.93
N ILE A 402 14.48 -3.46 -10.13
CA ILE A 402 13.33 -4.35 -10.17
C ILE A 402 12.71 -4.38 -8.78
N ASP A 403 11.51 -3.82 -8.66
CA ASP A 403 10.67 -3.90 -7.47
C ASP A 403 9.38 -4.65 -7.80
N SER A 404 9.08 -5.69 -7.02
CA SER A 404 8.01 -6.62 -7.35
C SER A 404 7.64 -7.52 -6.18
N GLY A 405 6.43 -8.07 -6.19
CA GLY A 405 6.00 -9.02 -5.17
C GLY A 405 4.83 -9.90 -5.60
N GLY A 406 4.53 -10.90 -4.77
CA GLY A 406 3.47 -11.89 -4.99
C GLY A 406 2.54 -12.04 -3.79
N GLN A 407 1.30 -12.41 -4.08
CA GLN A 407 0.31 -12.90 -3.13
C GLN A 407 0.31 -14.42 -3.20
N TYR A 408 0.47 -15.05 -2.04
CA TYR A 408 0.45 -16.49 -1.86
C TYR A 408 -0.53 -16.83 -0.73
N LEU A 409 -1.10 -18.04 -0.72
CA LEU A 409 -2.03 -18.43 0.35
C LEU A 409 -1.41 -18.31 1.75
N GLY A 410 -0.08 -18.47 1.87
CA GLY A 410 0.69 -18.38 3.11
C GLY A 410 1.41 -17.05 3.34
N GLY A 411 1.16 -15.99 2.57
CA GLY A 411 1.84 -14.70 2.78
C GLY A 411 1.84 -13.76 1.59
N THR A 412 2.38 -12.57 1.81
CA THR A 412 2.57 -11.52 0.79
C THR A 412 4.05 -11.18 0.73
N THR A 413 4.61 -11.03 -0.48
CA THR A 413 6.00 -10.62 -0.68
C THR A 413 6.11 -9.23 -1.27
N ASP A 414 7.25 -8.61 -0.97
CA ASP A 414 7.68 -7.32 -1.47
C ASP A 414 9.21 -7.30 -1.48
N ILE A 415 9.80 -6.90 -2.60
CA ILE A 415 11.25 -6.95 -2.80
C ILE A 415 11.69 -6.11 -3.98
N THR A 416 12.59 -5.18 -3.67
CA THR A 416 13.42 -4.47 -4.63
C THR A 416 14.87 -4.98 -4.70
N ARG A 417 15.39 -5.18 -5.91
CA ARG A 417 16.81 -5.46 -6.21
C ARG A 417 17.36 -4.56 -7.32
N MET A 418 18.64 -4.24 -7.19
CA MET A 418 19.42 -3.56 -8.23
C MET A 418 20.20 -4.58 -9.05
N VAL A 419 20.07 -4.48 -10.37
CA VAL A 419 20.67 -5.39 -11.34
C VAL A 419 21.62 -4.60 -12.26
N PRO A 420 22.86 -5.04 -12.45
CA PRO A 420 23.78 -4.39 -13.37
C PRO A 420 23.45 -4.79 -14.81
N VAL A 421 23.37 -3.81 -15.70
CA VAL A 421 23.37 -4.03 -17.15
C VAL A 421 24.72 -3.56 -17.66
N GLY A 422 25.47 -4.42 -18.35
CA GLY A 422 26.85 -4.11 -18.77
C GLY A 422 27.72 -3.71 -17.57
N ASN A 423 28.30 -2.50 -17.62
CA ASN A 423 29.17 -1.95 -16.60
C ASN A 423 28.54 -0.70 -15.94
N PRO A 424 27.97 -0.81 -14.73
CA PRO A 424 27.53 0.35 -13.97
C PRO A 424 28.69 1.32 -13.69
N SER A 425 28.42 2.63 -13.79
CA SER A 425 29.39 3.68 -13.51
C SER A 425 29.79 3.73 -12.03
N GLN A 426 30.90 4.42 -11.74
CA GLN A 426 31.34 4.63 -10.35
C GLN A 426 30.25 5.32 -9.50
N ALA A 427 29.56 6.32 -10.05
CA ALA A 427 28.51 7.06 -9.35
C ALA A 427 27.29 6.17 -9.03
N GLN A 428 26.89 5.33 -9.99
CA GLN A 428 25.84 4.32 -9.79
C GLN A 428 26.20 3.34 -8.67
N LYS A 429 27.44 2.83 -8.67
CA LYS A 429 27.90 1.91 -7.61
C LYS A 429 28.02 2.59 -6.25
N GLN A 430 28.41 3.86 -6.20
CA GLN A 430 28.40 4.66 -4.97
C GLN A 430 26.99 4.76 -4.39
N ASP A 431 25.97 5.05 -5.21
CA ASP A 431 24.57 5.10 -4.76
C ASP A 431 24.07 3.74 -4.25
N CYS A 432 24.32 2.65 -4.99
CA CYS A 432 24.01 1.28 -4.53
C CYS A 432 24.67 0.96 -3.19
N THR A 433 25.93 1.35 -3.02
CA THR A 433 26.69 1.06 -1.80
C THR A 433 26.16 1.83 -0.60
N ARG A 434 25.89 3.14 -0.71
CA ARG A 434 25.31 3.92 0.40
C ARG A 434 23.90 3.46 0.79
N VAL A 435 23.07 3.12 -0.20
CA VAL A 435 21.72 2.58 0.05
C VAL A 435 21.79 1.24 0.78
N LEU A 436 22.71 0.36 0.36
CA LEU A 436 22.96 -0.89 1.07
C LEU A 436 23.40 -0.65 2.52
N LYS A 437 24.30 0.32 2.78
CA LYS A 437 24.71 0.67 4.15
C LYS A 437 23.52 1.10 5.01
N GLY A 438 22.60 1.89 4.46
CA GLY A 438 21.35 2.26 5.13
C GLY A 438 20.46 1.05 5.45
N MET A 439 20.30 0.14 4.49
CA MET A 439 19.50 -1.08 4.63
C MET A 439 20.10 -2.02 5.70
N ILE A 440 21.42 -2.19 5.71
CA ILE A 440 22.17 -2.96 6.70
C ILE A 440 22.05 -2.32 8.09
N ALA A 441 22.18 -1.00 8.20
CA ALA A 441 22.13 -0.29 9.47
C ALA A 441 20.81 -0.54 10.21
N LEU A 442 19.67 -0.42 9.51
CA LEU A 442 18.37 -0.68 10.13
C LEU A 442 18.14 -2.17 10.36
N SER A 443 18.52 -3.04 9.41
CA SER A 443 18.35 -4.50 9.52
C SER A 443 19.10 -5.11 10.71
N ARG A 444 20.19 -4.47 11.17
CA ARG A 444 20.99 -4.89 12.33
C ARG A 444 20.55 -4.27 13.66
N ALA A 445 19.54 -3.40 13.65
CA ALA A 445 19.14 -2.68 14.86
C ALA A 445 18.51 -3.61 15.89
N THR A 446 18.94 -3.45 17.15
CA THR A 446 18.24 -3.94 18.34
C THR A 446 17.69 -2.75 19.09
N PHE A 447 16.38 -2.72 19.37
CA PHE A 447 15.69 -1.53 19.86
C PHE A 447 14.67 -1.89 20.95
N PRO A 448 14.31 -0.96 21.86
CA PRO A 448 13.32 -1.22 22.89
C PRO A 448 11.96 -1.58 22.29
N ARG A 449 11.31 -2.59 22.87
CA ARG A 449 9.93 -2.96 22.51
C ARG A 449 9.00 -1.77 22.75
N GLY A 450 8.12 -1.51 21.80
CA GLY A 450 7.18 -0.41 21.86
C GLY A 450 7.72 0.94 21.39
N VAL A 451 8.97 1.02 20.91
CA VAL A 451 9.45 2.22 20.20
C VAL A 451 8.52 2.52 19.02
N LEU A 452 8.22 3.80 18.80
CA LEU A 452 7.34 4.23 17.72
C LEU A 452 8.11 4.10 16.39
N SER A 453 7.55 3.36 15.43
CA SER A 453 8.22 3.02 14.16
C SER A 453 8.78 4.22 13.37
N PRO A 454 8.14 5.41 13.33
CA PRO A 454 8.73 6.58 12.66
C PRO A 454 10.10 6.99 13.18
N LEU A 455 10.42 6.70 14.45
CA LEU A 455 11.70 7.05 15.06
C LEU A 455 12.87 6.19 14.56
N LEU A 456 12.59 5.02 13.95
CA LEU A 456 13.62 4.12 13.42
C LEU A 456 14.13 4.55 12.04
N ASP A 457 13.38 5.38 11.32
CA ASP A 457 13.67 5.82 9.95
C ASP A 457 15.06 6.49 9.82
N ALA A 458 15.43 7.30 10.80
CA ALA A 458 16.73 7.99 10.81
C ALA A 458 17.94 7.03 10.83
N ILE A 459 17.78 5.78 11.31
CA ILE A 459 18.86 4.78 11.34
C ILE A 459 19.27 4.39 9.92
N ALA A 460 18.30 4.17 9.02
CA ALA A 460 18.58 3.83 7.63
C ALA A 460 19.10 5.04 6.83
N ARG A 461 18.69 6.26 7.22
CA ARG A 461 19.14 7.49 6.54
C ARG A 461 20.53 7.94 6.94
N ALA A 462 20.96 7.70 8.19
CA ALA A 462 22.22 8.23 8.68
C ALA A 462 23.44 7.92 7.78
N PRO A 463 23.63 6.69 7.24
CA PRO A 463 24.70 6.41 6.28
C PRO A 463 24.57 7.15 4.95
N ILE A 464 23.35 7.46 4.51
CA ILE A 464 23.05 8.13 3.24
C ILE A 464 23.23 9.65 3.39
N TRP A 465 22.74 10.23 4.49
CA TRP A 465 22.92 11.64 4.84
C TRP A 465 24.38 12.03 5.05
N ALA A 466 25.23 11.10 5.49
CA ALA A 466 26.68 11.33 5.60
C ALA A 466 27.32 11.77 4.27
N ASP A 467 26.74 11.37 3.15
CA ASP A 467 27.14 11.74 1.79
C ASP A 467 26.28 12.89 1.20
N GLN A 468 25.44 13.54 2.00
CA GLN A 468 24.51 14.61 1.57
C GLN A 468 23.48 14.13 0.52
N VAL A 469 23.11 12.84 0.58
CA VAL A 469 22.08 12.23 -0.26
C VAL A 469 20.85 11.92 0.59
N ASP A 470 19.66 11.89 -0.02
CA ASP A 470 18.42 11.49 0.65
C ASP A 470 17.44 10.82 -0.33
N TYR A 471 16.29 10.38 0.17
CA TYR A 471 15.17 9.85 -0.61
C TYR A 471 13.81 10.34 -0.12
N GLY A 472 12.89 10.57 -1.05
CA GLY A 472 11.62 11.29 -0.82
C GLY A 472 10.45 10.45 -0.28
N HIS A 473 10.67 9.19 0.10
CA HIS A 473 9.66 8.30 0.68
C HIS A 473 10.10 7.78 2.07
N GLY A 474 9.23 7.03 2.75
CA GLY A 474 9.56 6.38 4.03
C GLY A 474 10.59 5.25 3.87
N THR A 475 11.29 4.87 4.94
CA THR A 475 12.19 3.70 4.96
C THR A 475 11.43 2.38 4.84
N GLY A 476 10.16 2.32 5.25
CA GLY A 476 9.35 1.13 5.06
C GLY A 476 7.95 1.22 5.65
N HIS A 477 7.15 0.18 5.38
CA HIS A 477 5.76 0.02 5.77
C HIS A 477 5.52 -1.37 6.32
N GLY A 478 4.41 -1.61 7.04
CA GLY A 478 4.02 -2.97 7.38
C GLY A 478 3.53 -3.77 6.17
N VAL A 479 3.54 -5.09 6.28
CA VAL A 479 3.07 -6.01 5.21
C VAL A 479 2.08 -7.02 5.74
N GLY A 480 0.97 -7.21 5.01
CA GLY A 480 -0.11 -8.13 5.34
C GLY A 480 0.23 -9.61 5.15
N TYR A 481 -0.59 -10.48 5.75
CA TYR A 481 -0.51 -11.93 5.57
C TYR A 481 -1.55 -12.39 4.54
N PHE A 482 -1.08 -12.61 3.30
CA PHE A 482 -1.95 -12.81 2.13
C PHE A 482 -2.99 -11.68 2.05
N MET A 483 -2.52 -10.44 2.16
CA MET A 483 -3.31 -9.21 2.27
C MET A 483 -2.58 -8.04 1.60
N ASN A 484 -2.98 -6.80 1.88
CA ASN A 484 -2.33 -5.62 1.32
C ASN A 484 -0.82 -5.66 1.57
N VAL A 485 -0.04 -5.35 0.53
CA VAL A 485 1.42 -5.23 0.65
C VAL A 485 1.79 -4.03 1.54
N HIS A 486 1.02 -2.96 1.47
CA HIS A 486 1.09 -1.84 2.43
C HIS A 486 0.03 -2.02 3.52
N GLU A 487 0.47 -2.41 4.72
CA GLU A 487 -0.38 -2.66 5.88
C GLU A 487 0.09 -1.88 7.11
N GLY A 488 -0.78 -1.06 7.69
CA GLY A 488 -0.52 -0.40 8.97
C GLY A 488 -0.69 -1.33 10.19
N PRO A 489 -0.56 -0.82 11.42
CA PRO A 489 -0.39 0.59 11.77
C PRO A 489 1.07 1.07 11.83
N GLN A 490 2.05 0.16 11.81
CA GLN A 490 3.46 0.53 11.79
C GLN A 490 3.88 1.10 10.44
N VAL A 491 4.69 2.16 10.47
CA VAL A 491 5.28 2.81 9.31
C VAL A 491 6.61 3.42 9.73
N ILE A 492 7.68 3.09 9.02
CA ILE A 492 9.01 3.58 9.29
C ILE A 492 9.27 4.76 8.34
N ALA A 493 8.75 5.93 8.70
CA ALA A 493 8.87 7.14 7.90
C ALA A 493 8.90 8.38 8.80
N TYR A 494 9.87 9.28 8.61
CA TYR A 494 9.93 10.52 9.40
C TYR A 494 8.74 11.46 9.10
N GLN A 495 8.10 11.33 7.94
CA GLN A 495 6.90 12.10 7.59
C GLN A 495 5.65 11.62 8.33
N ALA A 496 5.66 10.39 8.87
CA ALA A 496 4.54 9.85 9.63
C ALA A 496 4.58 10.35 11.08
N ALA A 497 3.41 10.72 11.61
CA ALA A 497 3.31 11.16 12.99
C ALA A 497 3.59 9.99 13.96
N PRO A 498 4.55 10.11 14.89
CA PRO A 498 4.74 9.13 15.94
C PRO A 498 3.50 9.10 16.84
N ALA A 499 2.82 7.97 16.92
CA ALA A 499 1.61 7.80 17.70
C ALA A 499 1.58 6.42 18.38
N PRO A 500 0.87 6.24 19.51
CA PRO A 500 0.89 4.97 20.28
C PRO A 500 0.61 3.71 19.45
N GLN A 501 -0.25 3.80 18.43
CA GLN A 501 -0.55 2.68 17.54
C GLN A 501 0.60 2.25 16.62
N THR A 502 1.61 3.12 16.42
CA THR A 502 2.80 2.83 15.60
C THR A 502 3.91 2.12 16.37
N ALA A 503 3.65 1.77 17.64
CA ALA A 503 4.60 1.11 18.53
C ALA A 503 4.97 -0.29 18.00
N MET A 504 6.27 -0.54 17.84
CA MET A 504 6.80 -1.80 17.34
C MET A 504 6.58 -2.95 18.34
N GLN A 505 5.91 -4.00 17.89
CA GLN A 505 5.65 -5.22 18.65
C GLN A 505 6.25 -6.44 17.93
N ALA A 506 6.48 -7.52 18.66
CA ALA A 506 6.87 -8.81 18.09
C ALA A 506 5.82 -9.31 17.08
N GLY A 507 6.27 -9.99 16.02
CA GLY A 507 5.40 -10.51 14.96
C GLY A 507 5.00 -9.47 13.90
N MET A 508 5.27 -8.18 14.11
CA MET A 508 5.10 -7.17 13.06
C MET A 508 6.10 -7.39 11.93
N ILE A 509 5.60 -7.45 10.70
CA ILE A 509 6.40 -7.51 9.48
C ILE A 509 6.47 -6.11 8.89
N SER A 510 7.65 -5.67 8.46
CA SER A 510 7.86 -4.39 7.77
C SER A 510 8.84 -4.54 6.61
N SER A 511 8.73 -3.69 5.59
CA SER A 511 9.82 -3.46 4.64
C SER A 511 10.93 -2.63 5.28
N ILE A 512 12.15 -2.83 4.78
CA ILE A 512 13.29 -1.92 4.91
C ILE A 512 13.79 -1.68 3.50
N GLU A 513 13.46 -0.52 2.95
CA GLU A 513 13.59 -0.20 1.52
C GLU A 513 14.21 1.19 1.27
N PRO A 514 15.36 1.54 1.90
CA PRO A 514 15.99 2.83 1.61
C PRO A 514 16.31 2.95 0.12
N GLY A 515 16.37 4.19 -0.37
CA GLY A 515 16.65 4.45 -1.77
C GLY A 515 17.41 5.75 -2.00
N THR A 516 17.60 6.08 -3.28
CA THR A 516 17.95 7.41 -3.76
C THR A 516 17.62 7.51 -5.25
N TYR A 517 17.17 8.68 -5.69
CA TYR A 517 16.67 8.88 -7.04
C TYR A 517 17.29 10.14 -7.63
N ARG A 518 17.99 9.99 -8.76
CA ARG A 518 18.62 11.08 -9.50
C ARG A 518 17.80 11.37 -10.75
N PRO A 519 17.01 12.46 -10.76
CA PRO A 519 16.12 12.81 -11.88
C PRO A 519 16.77 12.65 -13.25
N GLY A 520 16.11 11.91 -14.14
CA GLY A 520 16.55 11.64 -15.50
C GLY A 520 17.83 10.80 -15.65
N GLN A 521 18.40 10.27 -14.56
CA GLN A 521 19.68 9.56 -14.58
C GLN A 521 19.55 8.10 -14.16
N TRP A 522 19.27 7.85 -12.88
CA TRP A 522 19.00 6.51 -12.32
C TRP A 522 18.36 6.63 -10.94
N GLY A 523 17.79 5.54 -10.46
CA GLY A 523 17.47 5.38 -9.05
C GLY A 523 17.99 4.06 -8.51
N VAL A 524 18.04 3.99 -7.19
CA VAL A 524 18.52 2.85 -6.42
C VAL A 524 17.55 2.63 -5.29
N ARG A 525 17.10 1.40 -5.11
CA ARG A 525 16.38 0.94 -3.92
C ARG A 525 16.79 -0.51 -3.65
N ILE A 526 17.00 -0.84 -2.39
CA ILE A 526 17.31 -2.21 -1.95
C ILE A 526 16.37 -2.51 -0.80
N GLU A 527 15.59 -3.55 -0.96
CA GLU A 527 14.50 -3.82 -0.04
C GLU A 527 14.46 -5.26 0.42
N ASN A 528 14.22 -5.45 1.72
CA ASN A 528 13.82 -6.71 2.28
C ASN A 528 12.65 -6.51 3.25
N LEU A 529 11.80 -7.52 3.34
CA LEU A 529 10.90 -7.69 4.46
C LEU A 529 11.64 -8.27 5.66
N VAL A 530 11.26 -7.77 6.83
CA VAL A 530 11.77 -8.18 8.13
C VAL A 530 10.62 -8.39 9.10
N VAL A 531 10.79 -9.30 10.07
CA VAL A 531 9.86 -9.48 11.18
C VAL A 531 10.52 -9.11 12.51
N ASN A 532 9.77 -8.42 13.38
CA ASN A 532 10.19 -8.16 14.75
C ASN A 532 10.21 -9.45 15.58
N ARG A 533 11.38 -9.78 16.13
CA ARG A 533 11.56 -10.88 17.08
C ARG A 533 12.09 -10.35 18.42
N GLU A 534 11.78 -11.06 19.50
CA GLU A 534 12.34 -10.78 20.82
C GLU A 534 13.88 -10.93 20.78
N ALA A 535 14.60 -9.92 21.27
CA ALA A 535 16.05 -9.88 21.36
C ALA A 535 16.56 -10.09 22.81
N GLY A 536 15.64 -10.18 23.77
CA GLY A 536 15.92 -10.41 25.18
C GLY A 536 15.58 -9.22 26.07
N ARG A 537 15.92 -9.35 27.35
CA ARG A 537 15.63 -8.36 28.41
C ARG A 537 16.92 -7.85 29.04
N SER A 538 16.96 -6.56 29.35
CA SER A 538 18.01 -5.93 30.15
C SER A 538 17.42 -5.07 31.28
N ALA A 539 18.28 -4.38 32.04
CA ALA A 539 17.84 -3.39 33.03
C ALA A 539 17.04 -2.21 32.42
N PHE A 540 17.09 -2.05 31.09
CA PHE A 540 16.39 -1.00 30.35
C PHE A 540 15.07 -1.47 29.71
N GLY A 541 14.65 -2.71 29.96
CA GLY A 541 13.40 -3.28 29.45
C GLY A 541 13.59 -4.42 28.45
N ASP A 542 12.50 -4.72 27.74
CA ASP A 542 12.45 -5.74 26.67
C ASP A 542 12.86 -5.13 25.34
N PHE A 543 13.62 -5.88 24.55
CA PHE A 543 14.16 -5.43 23.26
C PHE A 543 13.69 -6.34 22.12
N LEU A 544 13.53 -5.72 20.95
CA LEU A 544 13.26 -6.38 19.68
C LEU A 544 14.46 -6.27 18.76
N GLN A 545 14.54 -7.18 17.79
CA GLN A 545 15.46 -7.16 16.67
C GLN A 545 14.71 -7.57 15.39
N PHE A 546 15.25 -7.21 14.23
CA PHE A 546 14.74 -7.65 12.96
C PHE A 546 15.31 -9.03 12.57
N GLU A 547 14.42 -9.95 12.20
CA GLU A 547 14.75 -11.17 11.43
C GLU A 547 14.45 -10.91 9.96
N THR A 548 15.42 -11.05 9.07
CA THR A 548 15.22 -10.90 7.62
C THR A 548 14.41 -12.06 7.05
N LEU A 549 13.30 -11.74 6.38
CA LEU A 549 12.42 -12.69 5.73
C LEU A 549 12.75 -12.87 4.26
N THR A 550 12.97 -11.77 3.52
CA THR A 550 13.22 -11.81 2.08
C THR A 550 14.52 -12.52 1.72
N LEU A 551 14.44 -13.48 0.79
CA LEU A 551 15.57 -14.28 0.32
C LEU A 551 15.83 -14.06 -1.17
N CYS A 552 16.81 -13.24 -1.51
CA CYS A 552 17.32 -13.11 -2.87
C CYS A 552 18.70 -12.46 -2.82
N PRO A 553 19.69 -12.91 -3.61
CA PRO A 553 21.01 -12.29 -3.62
C PRO A 553 20.93 -10.77 -3.84
N ILE A 554 21.71 -10.02 -3.08
CA ILE A 554 22.03 -8.60 -3.38
C ILE A 554 23.24 -8.62 -4.31
N ASP A 555 23.11 -8.05 -5.51
CA ASP A 555 24.15 -8.16 -6.53
C ASP A 555 25.39 -7.32 -6.19
N THR A 556 26.49 -8.00 -5.87
CA THR A 556 27.76 -7.36 -5.47
C THR A 556 28.44 -6.60 -6.60
N ARG A 557 28.09 -6.86 -7.87
CA ARG A 557 28.64 -6.14 -9.03
C ARG A 557 28.16 -4.68 -9.06
N CYS A 558 27.04 -4.38 -8.41
CA CYS A 558 26.51 -3.03 -8.22
C CYS A 558 27.23 -2.26 -7.11
N LEU A 559 28.14 -2.88 -6.35
CA LEU A 559 28.72 -2.29 -5.14
C LEU A 559 30.17 -1.88 -5.33
N LEU A 560 30.66 -1.10 -4.37
CA LEU A 560 32.07 -0.81 -4.12
C LEU A 560 32.44 -1.44 -2.76
N PRO A 561 32.90 -2.71 -2.74
CA PRO A 561 33.21 -3.43 -1.50
C PRO A 561 34.20 -2.69 -0.59
N GLU A 562 35.10 -1.90 -1.17
CA GLU A 562 36.07 -1.09 -0.44
C GLU A 562 35.47 0.02 0.44
N LEU A 563 34.20 0.38 0.23
CA LEU A 563 33.46 1.36 1.06
C LEU A 563 32.65 0.71 2.18
N LEU A 564 32.61 -0.62 2.23
CA LEU A 564 31.93 -1.37 3.28
C LEU A 564 32.86 -1.54 4.50
N THR A 565 32.30 -1.39 5.70
CA THR A 565 33.02 -1.78 6.92
C THR A 565 33.11 -3.30 7.00
N LYS A 566 34.00 -3.79 7.87
CA LYS A 566 34.12 -5.23 8.11
C LYS A 566 32.79 -5.86 8.54
N GLU A 567 32.05 -5.19 9.42
CA GLU A 567 30.76 -5.67 9.93
C GLU A 567 29.67 -5.66 8.84
N GLU A 568 29.72 -4.73 7.89
CA GLU A 568 28.80 -4.70 6.75
C GLU A 568 29.09 -5.84 5.76
N VAL A 569 30.39 -6.14 5.51
CA VAL A 569 30.80 -7.31 4.71
C VAL A 569 30.39 -8.62 5.39
N GLU A 570 30.61 -8.74 6.70
CA GLU A 570 30.19 -9.91 7.48
C GLU A 570 28.67 -10.11 7.44
N TRP A 571 27.90 -9.03 7.54
CA TRP A 571 26.44 -9.08 7.41
C TRP A 571 26.03 -9.56 6.01
N LEU A 572 26.62 -9.00 4.94
CA LEU A 572 26.26 -9.35 3.57
C LEU A 572 26.61 -10.81 3.25
N ASN A 573 27.79 -11.26 3.64
CA ASN A 573 28.21 -12.65 3.48
C ASN A 573 27.32 -13.61 4.29
N GLY A 574 26.94 -13.24 5.52
CA GLY A 574 26.00 -14.01 6.33
C GLY A 574 24.60 -14.09 5.72
N TYR A 575 24.10 -12.97 5.20
CA TYR A 575 22.84 -12.91 4.46
C TYR A 575 22.87 -13.82 3.23
N HIS A 576 23.89 -13.70 2.38
CA HIS A 576 24.06 -14.53 1.18
C HIS A 576 24.19 -16.02 1.50
N ALA A 577 24.90 -16.38 2.58
CA ALA A 577 24.97 -17.77 3.04
C ALA A 577 23.58 -18.32 3.40
N ARG A 578 22.77 -17.54 4.11
CA ARG A 578 21.38 -17.90 4.45
C ARG A 578 20.51 -18.03 3.19
N VAL A 579 20.60 -17.09 2.26
CA VAL A 579 19.88 -17.13 0.98
C VAL A 579 20.21 -18.42 0.24
N ARG A 580 21.50 -18.76 0.12
CA ARG A 580 21.94 -19.99 -0.55
C ARG A 580 21.41 -21.24 0.13
N GLU A 581 21.58 -21.34 1.45
CA GLU A 581 21.13 -22.49 2.25
C GLU A 581 19.63 -22.75 2.06
N ARG A 582 18.81 -21.70 2.09
CA ARG A 582 17.35 -21.81 2.07
C ARG A 582 16.79 -22.00 0.66
N LEU A 583 17.42 -21.43 -0.36
CA LEU A 583 16.90 -21.49 -1.74
C LEU A 583 17.47 -22.66 -2.56
N ALA A 584 18.70 -23.11 -2.29
CA ALA A 584 19.32 -24.20 -3.06
C ALA A 584 18.47 -25.48 -3.16
N PRO A 585 17.78 -25.93 -2.09
CA PRO A 585 16.90 -27.11 -2.17
C PRO A 585 15.70 -26.96 -3.13
N LEU A 586 15.33 -25.73 -3.49
CA LEU A 586 14.19 -25.42 -4.37
C LEU A 586 14.61 -25.18 -5.83
N LEU A 587 15.91 -25.25 -6.13
CA LEU A 587 16.49 -24.86 -7.40
C LEU A 587 17.32 -25.99 -8.01
N GLN A 588 17.42 -25.95 -9.34
CA GLN A 588 18.22 -26.88 -10.13
C GLN A 588 18.76 -26.17 -11.38
N GLY A 589 19.75 -26.79 -12.04
CA GLY A 589 20.29 -26.29 -13.31
C GLY A 589 20.83 -24.86 -13.21
N ASP A 590 20.50 -24.04 -14.21
CA ASP A 590 21.04 -22.67 -14.35
C ASP A 590 20.67 -21.76 -13.16
N ALA A 591 19.48 -21.94 -12.58
CA ALA A 591 19.04 -21.13 -11.44
C ALA A 591 19.87 -21.43 -10.16
N LEU A 592 20.19 -22.70 -9.92
CA LEU A 592 21.06 -23.09 -8.80
C LEU A 592 22.49 -22.60 -9.01
N ALA A 593 23.03 -22.77 -10.23
CA ALA A 593 24.36 -22.28 -10.57
C ALA A 593 24.46 -20.74 -10.43
N TRP A 594 23.43 -20.02 -10.88
CA TRP A 594 23.32 -18.58 -10.70
C TRP A 594 23.34 -18.18 -9.21
N LEU A 595 22.53 -18.86 -8.38
CA LEU A 595 22.47 -18.62 -6.94
C LEU A 595 23.84 -18.82 -6.27
N GLU A 596 24.54 -19.91 -6.57
CA GLU A 596 25.86 -20.21 -5.99
C GLU A 596 26.90 -19.14 -6.32
N VAL A 597 26.92 -18.66 -7.57
CA VAL A 597 27.82 -17.59 -8.01
C VAL A 597 27.45 -16.26 -7.35
N ARG A 598 26.17 -15.90 -7.30
CA ARG A 598 25.70 -14.58 -6.81
C ARG A 598 25.66 -14.47 -5.30
N THR A 599 25.89 -15.56 -4.58
CA THR A 599 26.01 -15.58 -3.11
C THR A 599 27.44 -15.86 -2.63
N ALA A 600 28.42 -15.91 -3.53
CA ALA A 600 29.83 -16.08 -3.16
C ALA A 600 30.27 -14.95 -2.20
N PRO A 601 31.03 -15.27 -1.14
CA PRO A 601 31.49 -14.26 -0.20
C PRO A 601 32.41 -13.24 -0.88
N LEU A 602 32.34 -11.98 -0.44
CA LEU A 602 33.20 -10.87 -0.87
C LEU A 602 34.66 -11.04 -0.46
#